data_AF-A0A223E7Z1-F1
#
_entry.id   AF-A0A223E7Z1-F1
#
_cell.length_a   1.000
_cell.length_b   1.000
_cell.length_c   1.000
_cell.angle_alpha   90.00
_cell.angle_beta   90.00
_cell.angle_gamma   90.00
#
_symmetry.space_group_name_H-M   'P 1'
#
loop_
_entity.id
_entity.type
_entity.pdbx_description
1 polymer ?
#
loop_
_entity_poly.entity_id
_entity_poly.type
_entity_poly.pdbx_seq_one_letter_code
_entity_poly.pdbx_strand_id
1 'polypeptide(L)'
;MKKIFTLSVAILLCFIFTFSQSADAYRATKTVNNVTAKADLPYLSDWKGCGNYKAYSSTTRTGFKKLTHQVSFYTVGGSVSFSGAGASGSGSSPGYSRSTTSKSYKSSGNVCGSGLTIYLGMYTTTIVDYSNRTYTATAKI
;
A
#
# COMPACT_ATOMS: atom_id res chain seq x y z
N MET A 1 10.38 56.45 -36.07
CA MET A 1 11.40 55.43 -36.41
C MET A 1 11.83 54.72 -35.13
N LYS A 2 11.85 53.36 -35.12
CA LYS A 2 12.72 52.43 -34.35
C LYS A 2 12.85 52.68 -32.81
N LYS A 3 12.75 51.75 -31.85
CA LYS A 3 12.81 50.27 -31.75
C LYS A 3 12.57 49.95 -30.24
N ILE A 4 11.69 49.00 -29.86
CA ILE A 4 11.98 47.63 -29.38
C ILE A 4 12.24 47.49 -27.85
N PHE A 5 11.36 46.67 -27.23
CA PHE A 5 11.57 45.67 -26.15
C PHE A 5 12.31 46.06 -24.86
N THR A 6 11.66 45.80 -23.72
CA THR A 6 12.05 44.67 -22.83
C THR A 6 10.94 44.39 -21.82
N LEU A 7 10.11 43.39 -22.14
CA LEU A 7 9.16 42.76 -21.23
C LEU A 7 9.79 41.42 -20.80
N SER A 8 10.76 41.46 -19.88
CA SER A 8 11.59 40.27 -19.60
C SER A 8 11.98 40.13 -18.12
N VAL A 9 11.09 40.42 -17.18
CA VAL A 9 11.34 40.14 -15.75
C VAL A 9 10.06 39.67 -15.06
N ALA A 10 9.46 38.56 -15.50
CA ALA A 10 8.35 37.95 -14.76
C ALA A 10 8.10 36.46 -15.05
N ILE A 11 9.00 35.75 -15.74
CA ILE A 11 8.79 34.34 -16.11
C ILE A 11 10.07 33.55 -15.81
N LEU A 12 10.45 33.50 -14.55
CA LEU A 12 11.48 32.57 -14.08
C LEU A 12 11.18 32.05 -12.68
N LEU A 13 9.92 31.68 -12.42
CA LEU A 13 9.54 31.16 -11.10
C LEU A 13 8.44 30.09 -11.14
N CYS A 14 8.32 29.32 -12.22
CA CYS A 14 7.26 28.31 -12.31
C CYS A 14 7.63 27.06 -13.11
N PHE A 15 8.85 26.52 -12.95
CA PHE A 15 9.17 25.18 -13.44
C PHE A 15 10.14 24.46 -12.50
N ILE A 16 9.88 24.49 -11.20
CA ILE A 16 10.24 23.33 -10.38
C ILE A 16 9.03 22.41 -10.47
N PHE A 17 8.90 21.73 -11.61
CA PHE A 17 8.20 20.45 -11.60
C PHE A 17 9.04 19.58 -10.67
N THR A 18 8.62 19.54 -9.41
CA THR A 18 8.91 18.42 -8.54
C THR A 18 8.33 17.22 -9.25
N PHE A 19 9.13 16.57 -10.09
CA PHE A 19 9.03 15.14 -10.27
C PHE A 19 9.22 14.60 -8.86
N SER A 20 8.12 14.48 -8.12
CA SER A 20 8.05 13.57 -6.98
C SER A 20 8.45 12.24 -7.57
N GLN A 21 9.72 11.88 -7.42
CA GLN A 21 10.18 10.53 -7.62
C GLN A 21 9.21 9.70 -6.79
N SER A 22 8.31 8.98 -7.47
CA SER A 22 7.52 7.97 -6.81
C SER A 22 8.56 7.06 -6.20
N ALA A 23 8.77 7.14 -4.89
CA ALA A 23 9.68 6.26 -4.18
C ALA A 23 9.39 4.85 -4.70
N ASP A 24 10.41 4.19 -5.25
CA ASP A 24 10.25 2.86 -5.83
C ASP A 24 9.60 1.97 -4.78
N ALA A 25 8.35 1.60 -5.05
CA ALA A 25 7.54 0.84 -4.12
C ALA A 25 7.44 -0.58 -4.65
N TYR A 26 7.70 -1.55 -3.78
CA TYR A 26 7.38 -2.92 -4.07
C TYR A 26 5.86 -3.03 -4.22
N ARG A 27 5.42 -3.54 -5.37
CA ARG A 27 4.00 -3.69 -5.69
C ARG A 27 3.75 -5.13 -6.09
N ALA A 28 2.76 -5.75 -5.47
CA ALA A 28 2.27 -7.06 -5.87
C ALA A 28 0.76 -6.98 -6.09
N THR A 29 0.27 -7.61 -7.16
CA THR A 29 -1.16 -7.79 -7.42
C THR A 29 -1.41 -9.24 -7.75
N LYS A 30 -2.41 -9.83 -7.11
CA LYS A 30 -2.88 -11.19 -7.42
C LYS A 30 -4.39 -11.16 -7.61
N THR A 31 -4.85 -11.66 -8.75
CA THR A 31 -6.27 -11.87 -9.03
C THR A 31 -6.51 -13.35 -9.29
N VAL A 32 -7.48 -13.93 -8.57
CA VAL A 32 -7.91 -15.32 -8.72
C VAL A 32 -9.42 -15.36 -8.57
N ASN A 33 -10.12 -15.98 -9.50
CA ASN A 33 -11.57 -16.23 -9.41
C ASN A 33 -12.43 -14.99 -9.09
N ASN A 34 -12.13 -13.84 -9.73
CA ASN A 34 -12.75 -12.53 -9.51
C ASN A 34 -12.44 -11.87 -8.16
N VAL A 35 -11.49 -12.40 -7.39
CA VAL A 35 -10.99 -11.82 -6.14
C VAL A 35 -9.60 -11.25 -6.40
N THR A 36 -9.37 -10.00 -5.99
CA THR A 36 -8.11 -9.30 -6.20
C THR A 36 -7.54 -8.84 -4.86
N ALA A 37 -6.26 -9.12 -4.66
CA ALA A 37 -5.45 -8.55 -3.59
C ALA A 37 -4.33 -7.71 -4.21
N LYS A 38 -4.03 -6.55 -3.63
CA LYS A 38 -2.88 -5.73 -3.97
C LYS A 38 -2.15 -5.29 -2.71
N ALA A 39 -0.84 -5.40 -2.76
CA ALA A 39 0.08 -4.90 -1.76
C ALA A 39 0.98 -3.84 -2.42
N ASP A 40 1.20 -2.74 -1.73
CA ASP A 40 2.06 -1.64 -2.13
C ASP A 40 2.85 -1.21 -0.89
N LEU A 41 4.15 -1.47 -0.91
CA LEU A 41 5.06 -1.21 0.19
C LEU A 41 6.21 -0.36 -0.35
N PRO A 42 6.30 0.93 -0.01
CA PRO A 42 7.42 1.75 -0.43
C PRO A 42 8.73 1.20 0.13
N TYR A 43 9.84 1.37 -0.61
CA TYR A 43 11.17 1.27 -0.01
C TYR A 43 11.20 2.14 1.24
N LEU A 44 11.68 1.61 2.37
CA LEU A 44 11.75 2.33 3.64
C LEU A 44 12.45 3.67 3.41
N SER A 45 11.65 4.75 3.35
CA SER A 45 12.05 6.02 2.75
C SER A 45 12.35 7.10 3.78
N ASP A 46 12.06 6.84 5.06
CA ASP A 46 12.43 7.75 6.14
C ASP A 46 13.72 7.31 6.87
N TRP A 47 14.37 8.27 7.53
CA TRP A 47 15.60 8.06 8.30
C TRP A 47 15.43 7.06 9.47
N LYS A 48 14.19 6.65 9.76
CA LYS A 48 13.82 5.72 10.83
C LYS A 48 13.53 4.31 10.30
N GLY A 49 13.65 4.07 9.00
CA GLY A 49 13.34 2.77 8.41
C GLY A 49 11.84 2.49 8.32
N CYS A 50 11.00 3.51 8.14
CA CYS A 50 9.56 3.40 7.97
C CYS A 50 9.08 3.81 6.57
N GLY A 51 7.89 3.34 6.24
CA GLY A 51 7.20 3.62 4.99
C GLY A 51 5.69 3.46 5.13
N ASN A 52 4.93 4.19 4.33
CA ASN A 52 3.47 4.09 4.32
C ASN A 52 3.01 2.99 3.36
N TYR A 53 2.57 1.87 3.90
CA TYR A 53 2.00 0.79 3.09
C TYR A 53 0.61 1.18 2.59
N LYS A 54 0.21 0.58 1.47
CA LYS A 54 -1.17 0.58 0.98
C LYS A 54 -1.57 -0.84 0.61
N ALA A 55 -2.72 -1.26 1.09
CA ALA A 55 -3.29 -2.55 0.77
C ALA A 55 -4.68 -2.37 0.17
N TYR A 56 -4.99 -3.20 -0.82
CA TYR A 56 -6.28 -3.16 -1.50
C TYR A 56 -6.82 -4.57 -1.69
N SER A 57 -8.09 -4.74 -1.32
CA SER A 57 -8.85 -5.95 -1.58
C SER A 57 -10.07 -5.61 -2.40
N SER A 58 -10.38 -6.42 -3.40
CA SER A 58 -11.63 -6.28 -4.13
C SER A 58 -12.17 -7.58 -4.71
N THR A 59 -13.45 -7.52 -5.08
CA THR A 59 -14.11 -8.56 -5.85
C THR A 59 -15.05 -7.95 -6.88
N THR A 60 -15.06 -8.51 -8.09
CA THR A 60 -16.07 -8.16 -9.11
C THR A 60 -17.30 -9.06 -9.00
N ARG A 61 -17.23 -10.15 -8.23
CA ARG A 61 -18.29 -11.14 -8.06
C ARG A 61 -19.56 -10.49 -7.47
N THR A 62 -20.70 -10.79 -8.06
CA THR A 62 -22.02 -10.38 -7.57
C THR A 62 -22.56 -11.41 -6.58
N GLY A 63 -23.40 -10.99 -5.61
CA GLY A 63 -24.02 -11.90 -4.64
C GLY A 63 -23.06 -12.55 -3.63
N PHE A 64 -21.86 -11.99 -3.43
CA PHE A 64 -20.97 -12.43 -2.36
C PHE A 64 -21.51 -12.00 -0.99
N LYS A 65 -21.25 -12.79 0.04
CA LYS A 65 -21.72 -12.55 1.41
C LYS A 65 -20.81 -11.58 2.15
N LYS A 66 -19.50 -11.78 2.01
CA LYS A 66 -18.49 -11.08 2.80
C LYS A 66 -17.17 -11.06 2.05
N LEU A 67 -16.48 -9.92 2.12
CA LEU A 67 -15.09 -9.76 1.75
C LEU A 67 -14.29 -9.53 3.04
N THR A 68 -13.30 -10.37 3.29
CA THR A 68 -12.34 -10.19 4.38
C THR A 68 -11.01 -9.75 3.79
N HIS A 69 -10.55 -8.60 4.25
CA HIS A 69 -9.28 -7.98 3.91
C HIS A 69 -8.31 -8.25 5.05
N GLN A 70 -7.16 -8.84 4.72
CA GLN A 70 -6.09 -9.12 5.66
C GLN A 70 -4.78 -8.55 5.16
N VAL A 71 -4.02 -7.96 6.06
CA VAL A 71 -2.66 -7.47 5.82
C VAL A 71 -1.77 -8.05 6.89
N SER A 72 -0.57 -8.49 6.52
CA SER A 72 0.47 -8.83 7.49
C SER A 72 1.85 -8.42 6.96
N PHE A 73 2.77 -8.17 7.88
CA PHE A 73 4.14 -7.78 7.56
C PHE A 73 5.12 -8.79 8.12
N TYR A 74 6.25 -8.95 7.44
CA TYR A 74 7.35 -9.78 7.88
C TYR A 74 8.67 -9.10 7.55
N THR A 75 9.71 -9.38 8.34
CA THR A 75 11.06 -8.88 8.09
C THR A 75 12.05 -10.02 7.98
N VAL A 76 13.13 -9.78 7.23
CA VAL A 76 14.36 -10.57 7.29
C VAL A 76 15.40 -9.71 7.99
N GLY A 77 15.88 -10.17 9.14
CA GLY A 77 16.65 -9.35 10.07
C GLY A 77 15.79 -8.31 10.79
N GLY A 78 16.09 -8.04 12.07
CA GLY A 78 15.37 -7.02 12.85
C GLY A 78 13.91 -7.37 13.17
N SER A 79 13.12 -6.33 13.40
CA SER A 79 11.72 -6.43 13.82
C SER A 79 10.84 -5.39 13.09
N VAL A 80 9.54 -5.65 13.03
CA VAL A 80 8.56 -4.77 12.39
C VAL A 80 7.55 -4.24 13.40
N SER A 81 7.22 -2.96 13.29
CA SER A 81 6.10 -2.32 13.97
C SER A 81 5.15 -1.68 12.95
N PHE A 82 3.86 -1.68 13.24
CA PHE A 82 2.84 -1.10 12.37
C PHE A 82 1.86 -0.24 13.17
N SER A 83 1.45 0.89 12.60
CA SER A 83 0.44 1.78 13.17
C SER A 83 -0.32 2.52 12.06
N GLY A 84 -1.61 2.79 12.24
CA GLY A 84 -2.41 3.49 11.22
C GLY A 84 -3.90 3.17 11.26
N ALA A 85 -4.67 3.76 10.33
CA ALA A 85 -6.11 3.62 10.26
C ALA A 85 -6.53 2.15 10.05
N GLY A 86 -6.94 1.50 11.14
CA GLY A 86 -7.33 0.09 11.19
C GLY A 86 -6.28 -0.85 11.82
N ALA A 87 -5.06 -0.41 12.11
CA ALA A 87 -4.02 -1.27 12.68
C ALA A 87 -4.10 -1.33 14.22
N SER A 88 -4.11 -2.55 14.79
CA SER A 88 -3.87 -2.79 16.21
C SER A 88 -2.86 -3.92 16.38
N GLY A 89 -1.64 -3.59 16.79
CA GLY A 89 -0.67 -4.56 17.31
C GLY A 89 0.76 -4.03 17.35
N SER A 90 1.49 -4.40 18.38
CA SER A 90 2.93 -4.18 18.50
C SER A 90 3.58 -5.56 18.72
N GLY A 91 4.54 -5.93 17.87
CA GLY A 91 5.36 -7.14 18.00
C GLY A 91 4.92 -8.36 17.17
N SER A 92 5.92 -9.02 16.58
CA SER A 92 5.93 -10.33 15.90
C SER A 92 4.80 -10.62 14.91
N SER A 93 5.04 -10.29 13.64
CA SER A 93 4.09 -10.39 12.51
C SER A 93 2.79 -9.58 12.70
N PRO A 94 2.92 -8.25 12.81
CA PRO A 94 1.78 -7.37 12.87
C PRO A 94 0.83 -7.58 11.69
N GLY A 95 -0.45 -7.79 12.00
CA GLY A 95 -1.47 -8.03 10.99
C GLY A 95 -2.77 -7.30 11.29
N TYR A 96 -3.43 -6.86 10.23
CA TYR A 96 -4.74 -6.25 10.25
C TYR A 96 -5.73 -7.18 9.56
N SER A 97 -6.94 -7.31 10.10
CA SER A 97 -8.03 -8.03 9.46
C SER A 97 -9.32 -7.25 9.62
N ARG A 98 -10.05 -7.05 8.53
CA ARG A 98 -11.41 -6.49 8.55
C ARG A 98 -12.29 -7.14 7.52
N SER A 99 -13.54 -7.36 7.91
CA SER A 99 -14.57 -7.83 6.99
C SER A 99 -15.50 -6.68 6.58
N THR A 100 -15.98 -6.74 5.33
CA THR A 100 -16.97 -5.81 4.78
C THR A 100 -17.89 -6.52 3.80
N THR A 101 -19.08 -5.97 3.59
CA THR A 101 -20.01 -6.35 2.51
C THR A 101 -19.80 -5.51 1.25
N SER A 102 -18.90 -4.52 1.29
CA SER A 102 -18.52 -3.73 0.12
C SER A 102 -17.62 -4.53 -0.83
N LYS A 103 -17.74 -4.26 -2.14
CA LYS A 103 -16.92 -4.92 -3.19
C LYS A 103 -15.42 -4.64 -3.08
N SER A 104 -15.03 -3.63 -2.31
CA SER A 104 -13.63 -3.33 -2.09
C SER A 104 -13.39 -2.74 -0.72
N TYR A 105 -12.18 -2.96 -0.22
CA TYR A 105 -11.67 -2.33 0.99
C TYR A 105 -10.24 -1.88 0.77
N LYS A 106 -9.88 -0.73 1.34
CA LYS A 106 -8.51 -0.19 1.30
C LYS A 106 -8.05 0.03 2.73
N SER A 107 -6.80 -0.31 3.01
CA SER A 107 -6.12 0.10 4.22
C SER A 107 -4.77 0.72 3.89
N SER A 108 -4.32 1.61 4.75
CA SER A 108 -3.00 2.21 4.69
C SER A 108 -2.58 2.59 6.10
N GLY A 109 -1.29 2.51 6.34
CA GLY A 109 -0.70 2.89 7.61
C GLY A 109 0.81 3.00 7.48
N ASN A 110 1.44 3.44 8.55
CA ASN A 110 2.87 3.45 8.65
C ASN A 110 3.37 2.09 9.13
N VAL A 111 4.40 1.57 8.49
CA VAL A 111 5.11 0.37 8.91
C VAL A 111 6.59 0.69 9.01
N CYS A 112 7.20 0.31 10.12
CA CYS A 112 8.61 0.56 10.41
C CYS A 112 9.33 -0.77 10.58
N GLY A 113 10.45 -0.92 9.87
CA GLY A 113 11.48 -1.88 10.24
C GLY A 113 12.41 -1.25 11.28
N SER A 114 12.84 -2.01 12.28
CA SER A 114 13.82 -1.56 13.27
C SER A 114 14.87 -2.65 13.54
N GLY A 115 16.04 -2.25 14.05
CA GLY A 115 17.22 -3.12 14.15
C GLY A 115 17.94 -3.31 12.81
N LEU A 116 18.63 -4.45 12.64
CA LEU A 116 19.30 -4.83 11.38
C LEU A 116 18.30 -5.35 10.33
N THR A 117 17.22 -4.61 10.06
CA THR A 117 16.22 -5.01 9.06
C THR A 117 16.84 -4.96 7.67
N ILE A 118 16.97 -6.12 7.04
CA ILE A 118 17.53 -6.29 5.68
C ILE A 118 16.41 -6.18 4.65
N TYR A 119 15.24 -6.74 4.98
CA TYR A 119 14.07 -6.74 4.11
C TYR A 119 12.79 -6.60 4.92
N LEU A 120 11.84 -5.82 4.41
CA LEU A 120 10.47 -5.76 4.90
C LEU A 120 9.55 -6.20 3.77
N GLY A 121 8.79 -7.26 4.01
CA GLY A 121 7.79 -7.77 3.09
C GLY A 121 6.38 -7.63 3.64
N MET A 122 5.42 -7.84 2.74
CA MET A 122 4.01 -7.61 3.02
C MET A 122 3.15 -8.66 2.32
N TYR A 123 2.17 -9.18 3.05
CA TYR A 123 1.09 -9.96 2.49
C TYR A 123 -0.19 -9.13 2.50
N THR A 124 -0.93 -9.14 1.40
CA THR A 124 -2.35 -8.78 1.39
C THR A 124 -3.15 -9.97 0.95
N THR A 125 -4.01 -10.47 1.82
CA THR A 125 -4.90 -11.59 1.55
C THR A 125 -6.33 -11.09 1.48
N THR A 126 -7.01 -11.42 0.38
CA THR A 126 -8.42 -11.14 0.18
C THR A 126 -9.18 -12.45 0.16
N ILE A 127 -10.17 -12.56 1.02
CA ILE A 127 -11.03 -13.73 1.14
C ILE A 127 -12.45 -13.29 0.81
N VAL A 128 -13.13 -14.01 -0.08
CA VAL A 128 -14.52 -13.70 -0.46
C VAL A 128 -15.37 -14.94 -0.28
N ASP A 129 -16.34 -14.84 0.62
CA ASP A 129 -17.34 -15.86 0.85
C ASP A 129 -18.49 -15.67 -0.16
N TYR A 130 -18.74 -16.68 -0.98
CA TYR A 130 -19.79 -16.68 -1.99
C TYR A 130 -20.53 -18.02 -1.98
N SER A 131 -21.83 -17.98 -1.67
CA SER A 131 -22.64 -19.18 -1.47
C SER A 131 -21.98 -20.11 -0.43
N ASN A 132 -21.57 -21.32 -0.84
CA ASN A 132 -20.88 -22.32 -0.02
C ASN A 132 -19.39 -22.47 -0.38
N ARG A 133 -18.80 -21.47 -1.06
CA ARG A 133 -17.39 -21.47 -1.46
C ARG A 133 -16.69 -20.22 -0.98
N THR A 134 -15.41 -20.36 -0.68
CA THR A 134 -14.52 -19.25 -0.33
C THR A 134 -13.45 -19.13 -1.39
N TYR A 135 -13.22 -17.91 -1.87
CA TYR A 135 -12.20 -17.59 -2.85
C TYR A 135 -11.14 -16.71 -2.22
N THR A 136 -9.88 -17.11 -2.36
CA THR A 136 -8.75 -16.41 -1.73
C THR A 136 -7.76 -15.95 -2.79
N ALA A 137 -7.34 -14.70 -2.70
CA ALA A 137 -6.21 -14.16 -3.45
C ALA A 137 -5.21 -13.54 -2.47
N THR A 138 -3.94 -13.93 -2.57
CA THR A 138 -2.86 -13.36 -1.75
C THR A 138 -1.81 -12.74 -2.65
N ALA A 139 -1.56 -11.45 -2.44
CA ALA A 139 -0.42 -10.75 -3.02
C ALA A 139 0.71 -10.74 -1.98
N LYS A 140 1.91 -11.13 -2.40
CA LYS A 140 3.11 -11.15 -1.57
C LYS A 140 4.16 -10.22 -2.20
N ILE A 141 4.70 -9.36 -1.36
CA ILE A 141 5.97 -8.67 -1.53
C ILE A 141 6.96 -9.38 -0.62
#